data_AF-A0A534E111-F1
#
_entry.id   AF-A0A534E111-F1
#
_cell.length_a   1.000
_cell.length_b   1.000
_cell.length_c   1.000
_cell.angle_alpha   90.00
_cell.angle_beta   90.00
_cell.angle_gamma   90.00
#
_symmetry.space_group_name_H-M   'P 1'
#
loop_
_entity.id
_entity.type
_entity.pdbx_description
1 polymer ?
#
loop_
_entity_poly.entity_id
_entity_poly.type
_entity_poly.pdbx_seq_one_letter_code
_entity_poly.pdbx_strand_id
1 'polypeptide(L)'
;MRHILRFQHINPAFALSVVSALTLMVSACGGYGGGGGSAGGQSCGGPYSGACAAPTITVASPGATVDRTVQLKAGASAASGASVTRVDFLIDGTIVGTATAAPFSANWDSTTVVDGTHTLVGKVTDNMSQTTSSALVTFKVNNNPTFTVEMAATQLFPAPQSAATGTASVTVKLATGAVSGKVNLTGIVSTAVTINEGFAGAAGPGLIALARNGATAGEWDVPAGSLLTTEQVNALLQGKLYVKAASAANPNGEIRGQIAPANISVIFADLSGAQEVPAVGGAAAGVAATTVDAQANTVSVHVHATGVDDATAAEVDNGAAGSTGTKLVALTQDAVQAGHWSTELAAITATDVDNFKANKWYVNVATPAQVHGAIRGQVDFATTAPPPAPTLTQLKTSAFSVCGGCHTGGGASLPSSMDLTPNHIFASLVNVASVEQPALKRVAARDAANSYVVQKLEGAATITGSRMPLGGPFLDQATIDQVKAWINAGAQNN
;
A
#
# COMPACT_ATOMS: atom_id res chain seq x y z
N MET A 1 48.11 -41.87 7.86
CA MET A 1 47.97 -43.06 8.75
C MET A 1 46.49 -43.46 8.81
N ARG A 2 46.15 -44.62 9.38
CA ARG A 2 44.75 -45.14 9.45
C ARG A 2 44.02 -44.66 10.72
N HIS A 3 42.71 -44.97 10.77
CA HIS A 3 41.81 -44.99 11.94
C HIS A 3 41.22 -43.62 12.36
N ILE A 4 39.97 -43.53 12.85
CA ILE A 4 38.98 -44.59 13.18
C ILE A 4 37.53 -44.12 12.90
N LEU A 5 36.62 -45.04 12.57
CA LEU A 5 35.16 -44.78 12.60
C LEU A 5 34.59 -45.08 14.00
N ARG A 6 33.60 -44.30 14.43
CA ARG A 6 32.60 -44.75 15.42
C ARG A 6 31.20 -44.28 14.99
N PHE A 7 30.25 -45.21 15.04
CA PHE A 7 28.82 -45.01 14.89
C PHE A 7 28.15 -45.15 16.26
N GLN A 8 27.08 -44.39 16.54
CA GLN A 8 25.91 -44.93 17.25
C GLN A 8 24.65 -44.06 17.07
N HIS A 9 23.52 -44.76 16.91
CA HIS A 9 22.12 -44.31 16.79
C HIS A 9 21.61 -43.63 18.11
N ILE A 10 20.40 -43.06 18.28
CA ILE A 10 19.07 -43.05 17.58
C ILE A 10 18.26 -41.82 18.14
N ASN A 11 17.12 -41.25 17.69
CA ASN A 11 16.03 -41.47 16.69
C ASN A 11 15.47 -40.07 16.23
N PRO A 12 14.49 -39.95 15.28
CA PRO A 12 13.97 -38.66 14.78
C PRO A 12 12.54 -38.28 15.26
N ALA A 13 12.07 -37.08 14.87
CA ALA A 13 10.67 -36.62 14.89
C ALA A 13 10.41 -35.58 13.76
N PHE A 14 9.14 -35.21 13.53
CA PHE A 14 8.61 -34.41 12.40
C PHE A 14 8.73 -35.13 11.02
N ALA A 15 7.75 -35.89 10.54
CA ALA A 15 6.29 -35.69 10.37
C ALA A 15 5.93 -34.77 9.17
N LEU A 16 5.52 -35.41 8.08
CA LEU A 16 4.95 -34.78 6.88
C LEU A 16 3.58 -35.43 6.61
N SER A 17 2.51 -34.66 6.75
CA SER A 17 1.12 -35.18 6.74
C SER A 17 0.50 -35.15 5.35
N VAL A 18 0.46 -36.30 4.68
CA VAL A 18 -0.37 -36.53 3.48
C VAL A 18 -1.66 -37.22 3.89
N VAL A 19 -2.81 -36.57 3.70
CA VAL A 19 -4.12 -37.14 4.02
C VAL A 19 -4.71 -37.81 2.77
N SER A 20 -4.56 -39.13 2.68
CA SER A 20 -5.29 -39.96 1.70
C SER A 20 -6.58 -40.47 2.32
N ALA A 21 -7.73 -40.11 1.73
CA ALA A 21 -9.04 -40.62 2.15
C ALA A 21 -9.34 -41.96 1.44
N LEU A 22 -9.60 -42.99 2.25
CA LEU A 22 -9.93 -44.36 1.85
C LEU A 22 -11.41 -44.48 1.42
N THR A 23 -11.73 -45.34 0.44
CA THR A 23 -12.82 -46.36 0.49
C THR A 23 -12.92 -47.18 -0.79
N LEU A 24 -12.82 -48.51 -0.67
CA LEU A 24 -13.57 -49.45 -1.50
C LEU A 24 -13.80 -50.76 -0.70
N MET A 25 -15.02 -51.30 -0.71
CA MET A 25 -15.35 -52.55 -0.01
C MET A 25 -15.38 -53.77 -0.93
N VAL A 26 -14.57 -54.76 -0.54
CA VAL A 26 -14.84 -56.22 -0.52
C VAL A 26 -16.11 -56.73 -1.24
N SER A 27 -15.93 -57.67 -2.18
CA SER A 27 -16.66 -58.96 -2.19
C SER A 27 -15.99 -60.03 -3.07
N ALA A 28 -16.30 -61.29 -2.72
CA ALA A 28 -15.81 -62.58 -3.24
C ALA A 28 -15.78 -62.73 -4.79
N CYS A 29 -15.06 -63.68 -5.41
CA CYS A 29 -14.74 -65.04 -4.94
C CYS A 29 -13.43 -65.61 -5.56
N GLY A 30 -13.01 -66.82 -5.16
CA GLY A 30 -11.77 -67.45 -5.61
C GLY A 30 -11.89 -68.31 -6.89
N GLY A 31 -10.74 -68.59 -7.51
CA GLY A 31 -10.62 -69.50 -8.65
C GLY A 31 -9.16 -69.78 -9.02
N TYR A 32 -8.68 -70.98 -8.74
CA TYR A 32 -7.35 -71.46 -9.18
C TYR A 32 -7.43 -71.93 -10.64
N GLY A 33 -6.59 -71.41 -11.52
CA GLY A 33 -6.54 -71.85 -12.92
C GLY A 33 -5.41 -71.17 -13.70
N GLY A 34 -4.39 -71.94 -14.08
CA GLY A 34 -3.26 -71.43 -14.86
C GLY A 34 -3.56 -71.35 -16.36
N GLY A 35 -3.09 -70.30 -17.01
CA GLY A 35 -3.18 -70.16 -18.47
C GLY A 35 -2.20 -69.09 -18.97
N GLY A 36 -1.17 -69.50 -19.70
CA GLY A 36 -0.13 -68.61 -20.23
C GLY A 36 -0.60 -67.81 -21.44
N GLY A 37 -1.51 -66.86 -21.24
CA GLY A 37 -1.85 -65.86 -22.24
C GLY A 37 -0.86 -64.71 -22.22
N SER A 38 -0.21 -64.40 -23.36
CA SER A 38 0.50 -63.12 -23.48
C SER A 38 -0.50 -61.99 -23.34
N ALA A 39 -0.31 -61.13 -22.33
CA ALA A 39 -1.03 -59.88 -22.19
C ALA A 39 -0.53 -58.89 -23.26
N GLY A 40 -0.91 -59.14 -24.52
CA GLY A 40 -0.81 -58.15 -25.58
C GLY A 40 -1.63 -56.95 -25.15
N GLY A 41 -0.95 -55.84 -24.83
CA GLY A 41 -1.59 -54.64 -24.31
C GLY A 41 -2.74 -54.24 -25.24
N GLN A 42 -3.95 -54.13 -24.68
CA GLN A 42 -5.16 -53.89 -25.45
C GLN A 42 -5.12 -52.48 -26.05
N SER A 43 -4.52 -52.38 -27.24
CA SER A 43 -4.50 -51.16 -28.02
C SER A 43 -5.93 -50.71 -28.27
N CYS A 44 -6.20 -49.45 -27.95
CA CYS A 44 -7.29 -48.70 -28.54
C CYS A 44 -7.26 -48.89 -30.08
N GLY A 45 -8.42 -49.12 -30.70
CA GLY A 45 -8.56 -49.23 -32.16
C GLY A 45 -8.43 -50.64 -32.78
N GLY A 46 -8.39 -51.71 -31.98
CA GLY A 46 -8.49 -53.09 -32.50
C GLY A 46 -9.92 -53.47 -32.94
N PRO A 47 -10.11 -54.43 -33.87
CA PRO A 47 -11.45 -54.83 -34.36
C PRO A 47 -12.35 -55.50 -33.31
N TYR A 48 -11.84 -55.71 -32.08
CA TYR A 48 -12.56 -56.25 -30.93
C TYR A 48 -12.48 -55.34 -29.68
N SER A 49 -11.92 -54.13 -29.79
CA SER A 49 -11.92 -53.15 -28.69
C SER A 49 -13.14 -52.25 -28.77
N GLY A 50 -13.72 -51.88 -27.61
CA GLY A 50 -14.76 -50.86 -27.53
C GLY A 50 -14.26 -49.47 -27.95
N ALA A 51 -15.16 -48.48 -27.91
CA ALA A 51 -14.80 -47.09 -28.17
C ALA A 51 -13.61 -46.65 -27.31
N CYS A 52 -12.65 -45.97 -27.94
CA CYS A 52 -11.45 -45.49 -27.27
C CYS A 52 -11.85 -44.49 -26.18
N ALA A 53 -11.12 -44.45 -25.06
CA ALA A 53 -11.36 -43.46 -24.04
C ALA A 53 -10.83 -42.09 -24.54
N ALA A 54 -11.64 -41.05 -24.44
CA ALA A 54 -11.24 -39.71 -24.85
C ALA A 54 -10.08 -39.18 -23.96
N PRO A 55 -9.17 -38.36 -24.51
CA PRO A 55 -8.12 -37.71 -23.73
C PRO A 55 -8.70 -36.80 -22.64
N THR A 56 -7.92 -36.48 -21.60
CA THR A 56 -8.32 -35.54 -20.54
C THR A 56 -7.49 -34.27 -20.59
N ILE A 57 -8.08 -33.15 -20.17
CA ILE A 57 -7.40 -31.85 -20.11
C ILE A 57 -7.90 -31.00 -18.94
N THR A 58 -6.97 -30.37 -18.25
CA THR A 58 -7.18 -29.26 -17.31
C THR A 58 -6.37 -28.05 -17.78
N VAL A 59 -6.86 -26.86 -17.49
CA VAL A 59 -6.16 -25.59 -17.79
C VAL A 59 -5.96 -24.83 -16.49
N ALA A 60 -4.76 -24.29 -16.29
CA ALA A 60 -4.48 -23.44 -15.14
C ALA A 60 -5.10 -22.06 -15.36
N SER A 61 -5.62 -21.44 -14.30
CA SER A 61 -6.04 -20.04 -14.37
C SER A 61 -4.83 -19.14 -14.68
N PRO A 62 -4.93 -18.19 -15.63
CA PRO A 62 -3.85 -17.27 -15.94
C PRO A 62 -3.73 -16.14 -14.90
N GLY A 63 -4.73 -15.99 -14.03
CA GLY A 63 -4.88 -14.89 -13.07
C GLY A 63 -6.33 -14.40 -13.01
N ALA A 64 -6.68 -13.63 -11.98
CA ALA A 64 -8.00 -12.99 -11.89
C ALA A 64 -8.12 -11.79 -12.84
N THR A 65 -7.01 -11.10 -13.08
CA THR A 65 -6.85 -10.07 -14.11
C THR A 65 -5.47 -10.23 -14.74
N VAL A 66 -5.36 -10.00 -16.06
CA VAL A 66 -4.12 -10.16 -16.83
C VAL A 66 -3.92 -9.00 -17.83
N ASP A 67 -2.66 -8.82 -18.24
CA ASP A 67 -2.19 -7.78 -19.15
C ASP A 67 -0.99 -8.28 -19.98
N ARG A 68 -0.67 -7.57 -21.07
CA ARG A 68 0.48 -7.84 -21.96
C ARG A 68 0.53 -9.33 -22.39
N THR A 69 1.71 -9.95 -22.34
CA THR A 69 1.95 -11.34 -22.72
C THR A 69 1.71 -12.29 -21.56
N VAL A 70 0.72 -13.16 -21.69
CA VAL A 70 0.26 -14.12 -20.69
C VAL A 70 0.72 -15.54 -21.06
N GLN A 71 1.30 -16.29 -20.13
CA GLN A 71 1.69 -17.68 -20.36
C GLN A 71 0.57 -18.65 -19.95
N LEU A 72 -0.18 -19.13 -20.94
CA LEU A 72 -1.23 -20.13 -20.79
C LEU A 72 -0.63 -21.53 -20.58
N LYS A 73 -1.24 -22.36 -19.73
CA LYS A 73 -0.73 -23.68 -19.32
C LYS A 73 -1.83 -24.72 -19.21
N ALA A 74 -1.58 -25.93 -19.71
CA ALA A 74 -2.51 -27.06 -19.61
C ALA A 74 -1.83 -28.33 -19.10
N GLY A 75 -2.55 -29.09 -18.28
CA GLY A 75 -2.27 -30.50 -18.02
C GLY A 75 -3.13 -31.34 -18.96
N ALA A 76 -2.53 -32.18 -19.80
CA ALA A 76 -3.26 -33.03 -20.72
C ALA A 76 -2.70 -34.45 -20.73
N SER A 77 -3.59 -35.44 -20.85
CA SER A 77 -3.24 -36.86 -20.94
C SER A 77 -4.12 -37.57 -21.97
N ALA A 78 -3.60 -38.65 -22.54
CA ALA A 78 -4.34 -39.51 -23.46
C ALA A 78 -4.60 -40.88 -22.82
N ALA A 79 -5.46 -41.69 -23.41
CA ALA A 79 -5.79 -43.03 -22.94
C ALA A 79 -4.59 -44.01 -23.04
N SER A 80 -4.74 -45.21 -22.48
CA SER A 80 -3.73 -46.27 -22.61
C SER A 80 -3.51 -46.63 -24.09
N GLY A 81 -2.26 -46.64 -24.54
CA GLY A 81 -1.88 -46.82 -25.95
C GLY A 81 -2.01 -45.56 -26.82
N ALA A 82 -2.45 -44.43 -26.28
CA ALA A 82 -2.59 -43.16 -26.98
C ALA A 82 -1.46 -42.17 -26.62
N SER A 83 -1.32 -41.11 -27.41
CA SER A 83 -0.49 -39.94 -27.11
C SER A 83 -1.20 -38.64 -27.47
N VAL A 84 -0.95 -37.57 -26.70
CA VAL A 84 -1.45 -36.23 -27.03
C VAL A 84 -0.67 -35.70 -28.23
N THR A 85 -1.37 -35.23 -29.26
CA THR A 85 -0.75 -34.63 -30.47
C THR A 85 -0.73 -33.11 -30.42
N ARG A 86 -1.76 -32.48 -29.85
CA ARG A 86 -1.73 -31.05 -29.50
C ARG A 86 -2.71 -30.67 -28.40
N VAL A 87 -2.45 -29.53 -27.79
CA VAL A 87 -3.41 -28.74 -27.02
C VAL A 87 -3.56 -27.37 -27.69
N ASP A 88 -4.77 -27.01 -28.09
CA ASP A 88 -5.12 -25.64 -28.45
C ASP A 88 -5.58 -24.88 -27.22
N PHE A 89 -5.15 -23.62 -27.08
CA PHE A 89 -5.65 -22.66 -26.10
C PHE A 89 -6.59 -21.69 -26.81
N LEU A 90 -7.81 -21.56 -26.30
CA LEU A 90 -8.87 -20.74 -26.89
C LEU A 90 -9.30 -19.64 -25.91
N ILE A 91 -9.31 -18.39 -26.38
CA ILE A 91 -9.95 -17.26 -25.70
C ILE A 91 -11.25 -16.95 -26.43
N ASP A 92 -12.36 -16.99 -25.70
CA ASP A 92 -13.72 -16.75 -26.22
C ASP A 92 -14.05 -17.56 -27.49
N GLY A 93 -13.56 -18.81 -27.53
CA GLY A 93 -13.72 -19.74 -28.65
C GLY A 93 -12.74 -19.56 -29.82
N THR A 94 -11.88 -18.53 -29.78
CA THR A 94 -10.83 -18.28 -30.80
C THR A 94 -9.50 -18.88 -30.35
N ILE A 95 -8.86 -19.70 -31.18
CA ILE A 95 -7.53 -20.27 -30.86
C ILE A 95 -6.49 -19.14 -30.83
N VAL A 96 -5.83 -18.95 -29.70
CA VAL A 96 -4.75 -17.95 -29.51
C VAL A 96 -3.35 -18.57 -29.46
N GLY A 97 -3.26 -19.90 -29.34
CA GLY A 97 -1.98 -20.62 -29.35
C GLY A 97 -2.19 -22.13 -29.31
N THR A 98 -1.18 -22.87 -29.76
CA THR A 98 -1.20 -24.35 -29.85
C THR A 98 0.13 -24.91 -29.36
N ALA A 99 0.09 -25.92 -28.49
CA ALA A 99 1.25 -26.63 -27.98
C ALA A 99 1.22 -28.10 -28.42
N THR A 100 2.27 -28.57 -29.09
CA THR A 100 2.38 -29.95 -29.63
C THR A 100 3.24 -30.89 -28.78
N ALA A 101 3.79 -30.40 -27.66
CA ALA A 101 4.61 -31.17 -26.74
C ALA A 101 4.38 -30.73 -25.28
N ALA A 102 4.66 -31.63 -24.34
CA ALA A 102 4.64 -31.34 -22.91
C ALA A 102 5.96 -30.65 -22.46
N PRO A 103 5.93 -29.69 -21.52
CA PRO A 103 4.76 -29.14 -20.84
C PRO A 103 3.94 -28.22 -21.75
N PHE A 104 2.63 -28.50 -21.89
CA PHE A 104 1.76 -27.78 -22.81
C PHE A 104 1.56 -26.33 -22.35
N SER A 105 2.18 -25.39 -23.05
CA SER A 105 2.07 -23.97 -22.77
C SER A 105 2.15 -23.13 -24.04
N ALA A 106 1.55 -21.94 -24.01
CA ALA A 106 1.58 -20.96 -25.09
C ALA A 106 1.66 -19.55 -24.51
N ASN A 107 2.42 -18.66 -25.15
CA ASN A 107 2.42 -17.24 -24.83
C ASN A 107 1.35 -16.55 -25.69
N TRP A 108 0.42 -15.84 -25.06
CA TRP A 108 -0.66 -15.10 -25.71
C TRP A 108 -0.51 -13.60 -25.43
N ASP A 109 -0.57 -12.76 -26.46
CA ASP A 109 -0.63 -11.31 -26.33
C ASP A 109 -2.09 -10.89 -26.06
N SER A 110 -2.39 -10.48 -24.84
CA SER A 110 -3.74 -10.05 -24.44
C SER A 110 -4.20 -8.74 -25.09
N THR A 111 -3.32 -7.99 -25.76
CA THR A 111 -3.73 -6.83 -26.57
C THR A 111 -4.43 -7.21 -27.88
N THR A 112 -4.50 -8.51 -28.19
CA THR A 112 -5.32 -9.07 -29.29
C THR A 112 -6.82 -9.12 -28.98
N VAL A 113 -7.23 -8.89 -27.73
CA VAL A 113 -8.63 -8.71 -27.33
C VAL A 113 -8.83 -7.33 -26.69
N VAL A 114 -10.10 -6.93 -26.52
CA VAL A 114 -10.47 -5.72 -25.78
C VAL A 114 -10.28 -5.93 -24.27
N ASP A 115 -10.17 -4.86 -23.49
CA ASP A 115 -10.24 -4.95 -22.03
C ASP A 115 -11.67 -5.30 -21.59
N GLY A 116 -11.82 -6.34 -20.76
CA GLY A 116 -13.12 -6.92 -20.45
C GLY A 116 -13.04 -8.23 -19.67
N THR A 117 -14.17 -8.95 -19.58
CA THR A 117 -14.23 -10.31 -19.02
C THR A 117 -14.14 -11.32 -20.15
N HIS A 118 -13.22 -12.27 -20.02
CA HIS A 118 -12.87 -13.26 -21.04
C HIS A 118 -12.89 -14.68 -20.50
N THR A 119 -12.92 -15.64 -21.41
CA THR A 119 -13.08 -17.06 -21.11
C THR A 119 -11.97 -17.87 -21.77
N LEU A 120 -11.26 -18.67 -20.97
CA LEU A 120 -10.18 -19.55 -21.41
C LEU A 120 -10.67 -21.00 -21.42
N VAL A 121 -10.45 -21.69 -22.54
CA VAL A 121 -10.71 -23.13 -22.72
C VAL A 121 -9.47 -23.77 -23.36
N GLY A 122 -9.09 -24.96 -22.90
CA GLY A 122 -8.08 -25.79 -23.55
C GLY A 122 -8.74 -26.95 -24.27
N LYS A 123 -8.36 -27.19 -25.53
CA LYS A 123 -8.82 -28.35 -26.31
C LYS A 123 -7.66 -29.29 -26.62
N VAL A 124 -7.67 -30.48 -26.04
CA VAL A 124 -6.69 -31.53 -26.34
C VAL A 124 -7.14 -32.34 -27.57
N THR A 125 -6.17 -32.76 -28.39
CA THR A 125 -6.32 -33.75 -29.46
C THR A 125 -5.29 -34.87 -29.25
N ASP A 126 -5.67 -36.13 -29.48
CA ASP A 126 -4.76 -37.28 -29.39
C ASP A 126 -4.32 -37.81 -30.77
N ASN A 127 -3.54 -38.91 -30.79
CA ASN A 127 -3.08 -39.57 -32.02
C ASN A 127 -4.14 -40.43 -32.72
N MET A 128 -5.32 -40.58 -32.13
CA MET A 128 -6.49 -41.24 -32.71
C MET A 128 -7.58 -40.23 -33.12
N SER A 129 -7.22 -38.93 -33.18
CA SER A 129 -8.10 -37.81 -33.54
C SER A 129 -9.29 -37.59 -32.59
N GLN A 130 -9.26 -38.16 -31.38
CA GLN A 130 -10.22 -37.85 -30.34
C GLN A 130 -9.91 -36.46 -29.75
N THR A 131 -10.95 -35.73 -29.34
CA THR A 131 -10.77 -34.40 -28.72
C THR A 131 -11.64 -34.20 -27.49
N THR A 132 -11.08 -33.55 -26.48
CA THR A 132 -11.78 -33.14 -25.26
C THR A 132 -11.48 -31.66 -24.99
N SER A 133 -12.46 -30.94 -24.43
CA SER A 133 -12.27 -29.55 -23.98
C SER A 133 -12.30 -29.48 -22.45
N SER A 134 -11.54 -28.55 -21.86
CA SER A 134 -11.54 -28.32 -20.42
C SER A 134 -12.85 -27.69 -19.95
N ALA A 135 -13.04 -27.62 -18.63
CA ALA A 135 -13.92 -26.62 -18.05
C ALA A 135 -13.46 -25.20 -18.47
N LEU A 136 -14.41 -24.27 -18.52
CA LEU A 136 -14.18 -22.87 -18.86
C LEU A 136 -13.62 -22.12 -17.64
N VAL A 137 -12.55 -21.35 -17.85
CA VAL A 137 -11.95 -20.48 -16.83
C VAL A 137 -12.21 -19.01 -17.17
N THR A 138 -12.96 -18.31 -16.31
CA THR A 138 -13.26 -16.88 -16.48
C THR A 138 -12.17 -16.02 -15.84
N PHE A 139 -11.74 -14.96 -16.53
CA PHE A 139 -10.75 -13.99 -16.07
C PHE A 139 -11.01 -12.60 -16.67
N LYS A 140 -10.29 -11.56 -16.23
CA LYS A 140 -10.36 -10.20 -16.80
C LYS A 140 -9.10 -9.86 -17.59
N VAL A 141 -9.23 -9.13 -18.70
CA VAL A 141 -8.13 -8.44 -19.39
C VAL A 141 -8.16 -6.94 -19.06
N ASN A 142 -6.99 -6.35 -18.79
CA ASN A 142 -6.85 -4.96 -18.36
C ASN A 142 -5.50 -4.35 -18.79
N ASN A 143 -5.31 -4.18 -20.10
CA ASN A 143 -4.13 -3.54 -20.70
C ASN A 143 -4.11 -2.01 -20.55
N ASN A 144 -5.25 -1.39 -20.23
CA ASN A 144 -5.44 0.05 -20.10
C ASN A 144 -5.99 0.46 -18.72
N PRO A 145 -5.33 0.08 -17.59
CA PRO A 145 -5.72 0.55 -16.26
C PRO A 145 -5.80 2.07 -16.19
N THR A 146 -6.82 2.55 -15.49
CA THR A 146 -6.99 3.96 -15.13
C THR A 146 -6.90 4.10 -13.61
N PHE A 147 -5.99 4.93 -13.15
CA PHE A 147 -5.69 5.16 -11.74
C PHE A 147 -6.29 6.50 -11.32
N THR A 148 -7.14 6.46 -10.29
CA THR A 148 -7.66 7.66 -9.61
C THR A 148 -6.80 7.99 -8.41
N VAL A 149 -6.39 9.25 -8.27
CA VAL A 149 -5.46 9.70 -7.23
C VAL A 149 -6.00 10.94 -6.53
N GLU A 150 -5.97 10.95 -5.20
CA GLU A 150 -6.19 12.15 -4.40
C GLU A 150 -4.86 12.80 -4.01
N MET A 151 -4.79 14.12 -4.12
CA MET A 151 -3.58 14.91 -3.90
C MET A 151 -3.77 15.88 -2.73
N ALA A 152 -2.86 15.84 -1.76
CA ALA A 152 -2.88 16.69 -0.56
C ALA A 152 -1.47 17.15 -0.17
N ALA A 153 -1.39 18.21 0.65
CA ALA A 153 -0.13 18.72 1.18
C ALA A 153 0.53 17.74 2.18
N THR A 154 -0.28 16.96 2.89
CA THR A 154 0.15 15.95 3.89
C THR A 154 0.92 14.77 3.30
N GLN A 155 0.88 14.53 1.99
CA GLN A 155 1.64 13.47 1.32
C GLN A 155 3.06 13.91 0.89
N LEU A 156 3.47 15.15 1.17
CA LEU A 156 4.82 15.69 0.92
C LEU A 156 5.64 15.71 2.20
N PHE A 157 6.97 15.72 2.08
CA PHE A 157 7.86 15.79 3.24
C PHE A 157 9.01 16.79 2.97
N PRO A 158 9.19 17.82 3.83
CA PRO A 158 8.24 18.27 4.85
C PRO A 158 6.93 18.77 4.22
N ALA A 159 5.78 18.38 4.80
CA ALA A 159 4.45 18.70 4.26
C ALA A 159 4.14 20.22 4.32
N PRO A 160 3.88 20.89 3.18
CA PRO A 160 3.60 22.33 3.12
C PRO A 160 2.39 22.79 3.92
N GLN A 161 2.37 24.10 4.21
CA GLN A 161 1.21 24.79 4.77
C GLN A 161 0.27 25.22 3.64
N SER A 162 -0.53 24.28 3.12
CA SER A 162 -1.55 24.57 2.12
C SER A 162 -2.83 23.76 2.35
N ALA A 163 -3.97 24.42 2.21
CA ALA A 163 -5.30 23.82 2.15
C ALA A 163 -5.70 23.42 0.72
N ALA A 164 -4.77 23.50 -0.25
CA ALA A 164 -4.99 23.04 -1.61
C ALA A 164 -5.24 21.54 -1.68
N THR A 165 -6.03 21.14 -2.67
CA THR A 165 -6.36 19.74 -2.97
C THR A 165 -6.31 19.49 -4.47
N GLY A 166 -6.24 18.23 -4.88
CA GLY A 166 -6.40 17.87 -6.28
C GLY A 166 -6.82 16.43 -6.47
N THR A 167 -7.33 16.14 -7.66
CA THR A 167 -7.63 14.78 -8.11
C THR A 167 -7.02 14.53 -9.47
N ALA A 168 -6.41 13.35 -9.66
CA ALA A 168 -5.92 12.90 -10.96
C ALA A 168 -6.67 11.67 -11.44
N SER A 169 -6.82 11.57 -12.75
CA SER A 169 -7.22 10.34 -13.45
C SER A 169 -6.19 10.10 -14.55
N VAL A 170 -5.42 9.01 -14.43
CA VAL A 170 -4.30 8.69 -15.32
C VAL A 170 -4.52 7.29 -15.90
N THR A 171 -4.57 7.18 -17.23
CA THR A 171 -4.70 5.91 -17.95
C THR A 171 -3.37 5.55 -18.61
N VAL A 172 -2.90 4.31 -18.42
CA VAL A 172 -1.62 3.85 -18.99
C VAL A 172 -1.83 2.58 -19.79
N LYS A 173 -1.39 2.55 -21.05
CA LYS A 173 -1.38 1.33 -21.87
C LYS A 173 -0.14 0.50 -21.53
N LEU A 174 -0.29 -0.53 -20.69
CA LEU A 174 0.81 -1.29 -20.09
C LEU A 174 1.77 -1.91 -21.14
N ALA A 175 1.25 -2.32 -22.29
CA ALA A 175 2.05 -2.90 -23.38
C ALA A 175 2.94 -1.90 -24.14
N THR A 176 2.73 -0.59 -23.98
CA THR A 176 3.45 0.44 -24.75
C THR A 176 3.92 1.64 -23.91
N GLY A 177 3.58 1.69 -22.62
CA GLY A 177 3.86 2.83 -21.74
C GLY A 177 3.11 4.12 -22.08
N ALA A 178 2.21 4.11 -23.07
CA ALA A 178 1.51 5.32 -23.51
C ALA A 178 0.56 5.82 -22.41
N VAL A 179 0.67 7.10 -22.05
CA VAL A 179 -0.09 7.73 -20.97
C VAL A 179 -1.07 8.75 -21.53
N SER A 180 -2.28 8.73 -21.00
CA SER A 180 -3.26 9.82 -21.10
C SER A 180 -3.87 10.09 -19.73
N GLY A 181 -4.57 11.20 -19.59
CA GLY A 181 -5.19 11.57 -18.31
C GLY A 181 -5.11 13.05 -18.00
N LYS A 182 -5.60 13.42 -16.82
CA LYS A 182 -5.67 14.81 -16.37
C LYS A 182 -5.68 14.94 -14.84
N VAL A 183 -5.36 16.13 -14.38
CA VAL A 183 -5.29 16.54 -12.97
C VAL A 183 -6.15 17.79 -12.78
N ASN A 184 -7.04 17.78 -11.80
CA ASN A 184 -7.85 18.92 -11.40
C ASN A 184 -7.34 19.44 -10.04
N LEU A 185 -7.13 20.76 -9.92
CA LEU A 185 -6.56 21.40 -8.74
C LEU A 185 -7.51 22.44 -8.15
N THR A 186 -7.62 22.46 -6.82
CA THR A 186 -8.41 23.44 -6.05
C THR A 186 -7.50 24.14 -5.03
N GLY A 187 -7.68 25.45 -4.84
CA GLY A 187 -6.98 26.23 -3.81
C GLY A 187 -5.53 26.63 -4.14
N ILE A 188 -5.00 26.24 -5.30
CA ILE A 188 -3.58 26.46 -5.69
C ILE A 188 -3.45 27.13 -7.06
N VAL A 189 -2.66 28.21 -7.14
CA VAL A 189 -2.14 28.74 -8.42
C VAL A 189 -0.87 27.96 -8.77
N SER A 190 -1.04 26.76 -9.31
CA SER A 190 0.09 25.88 -9.59
C SER A 190 0.99 26.46 -10.69
N THR A 191 2.31 26.33 -10.51
CA THR A 191 3.34 26.72 -11.49
C THR A 191 3.66 25.59 -12.46
N ALA A 192 3.71 24.35 -11.97
CA ALA A 192 3.93 23.13 -12.74
C ALA A 192 3.24 21.92 -12.08
N VAL A 193 2.76 20.99 -12.91
CA VAL A 193 2.23 19.68 -12.50
C VAL A 193 3.02 18.59 -13.22
N THR A 194 3.45 17.56 -12.48
CA THR A 194 4.26 16.45 -13.01
C THR A 194 3.79 15.10 -12.50
N ILE A 195 3.93 14.06 -13.33
CA ILE A 195 4.06 12.66 -12.90
C ILE A 195 5.55 12.40 -12.67
N ASN A 196 5.90 11.72 -11.58
CA ASN A 196 7.26 11.54 -11.08
C ASN A 196 7.45 10.10 -10.57
N GLU A 197 8.69 9.65 -10.46
CA GLU A 197 9.04 8.36 -9.84
C GLU A 197 9.42 8.51 -8.37
N GLY A 198 8.97 7.59 -7.51
CA GLY A 198 9.22 7.51 -6.07
C GLY A 198 8.04 6.86 -5.31
N PHE A 199 8.32 6.08 -4.26
CA PHE A 199 7.29 5.58 -3.34
C PHE A 199 6.67 6.70 -2.51
N ALA A 200 5.59 6.43 -1.79
CA ALA A 200 5.06 7.36 -0.81
C ALA A 200 6.14 7.72 0.22
N GLY A 201 6.28 9.02 0.53
CA GLY A 201 7.39 9.54 1.35
C GLY A 201 8.69 9.82 0.59
N ALA A 202 8.89 9.25 -0.60
CA ALA A 202 10.04 9.54 -1.44
C ALA A 202 9.78 10.71 -2.42
N ALA A 203 10.86 11.44 -2.72
CA ALA A 203 10.95 12.35 -3.86
C ALA A 203 11.90 11.77 -4.91
N GLY A 204 11.59 11.98 -6.19
CA GLY A 204 12.41 11.51 -7.31
C GLY A 204 12.14 12.26 -8.61
N PRO A 205 12.64 11.75 -9.76
CA PRO A 205 12.65 12.47 -11.02
C PRO A 205 11.25 12.67 -11.60
N GLY A 206 11.01 13.83 -12.21
CA GLY A 206 9.83 14.08 -13.02
C GLY A 206 9.92 13.32 -14.34
N LEU A 207 8.90 12.50 -14.64
CA LEU A 207 8.83 11.68 -15.85
C LEU A 207 8.04 12.37 -16.97
N ILE A 208 6.88 12.94 -16.61
CA ILE A 208 5.98 13.62 -17.55
C ILE A 208 5.57 14.96 -16.92
N ALA A 209 5.82 16.06 -17.63
CA ALA A 209 5.26 17.36 -17.29
C ALA A 209 3.89 17.53 -17.97
N LEU A 210 2.88 17.97 -17.21
CA LEU A 210 1.54 18.19 -17.72
C LEU A 210 1.39 19.60 -18.31
N ALA A 211 0.52 19.74 -19.31
CA ALA A 211 0.15 21.03 -19.87
C ALA A 211 -1.07 21.59 -19.12
N ARG A 212 -1.19 22.92 -18.99
CA ARG A 212 -2.45 23.53 -18.50
C ARG A 212 -3.55 23.33 -19.53
N ASN A 213 -4.75 22.99 -19.08
CA ASN A 213 -5.91 23.06 -19.94
C ASN A 213 -6.25 24.54 -20.23
N GLY A 214 -6.54 24.87 -21.49
CA GLY A 214 -6.85 26.24 -21.90
C GLY A 214 -8.32 26.66 -21.72
N ALA A 215 -9.21 25.71 -21.45
CA ALA A 215 -10.66 25.92 -21.32
C ALA A 215 -11.16 25.76 -19.86
N THR A 216 -10.58 24.82 -19.11
CA THR A 216 -10.94 24.52 -17.71
C THR A 216 -9.90 25.09 -16.75
N ALA A 217 -10.26 26.09 -15.96
CA ALA A 217 -9.36 26.65 -14.95
C ALA A 217 -9.05 25.62 -13.85
N GLY A 218 -7.76 25.44 -13.52
CA GLY A 218 -7.30 24.46 -12.52
C GLY A 218 -7.06 23.05 -13.07
N GLU A 219 -7.45 22.76 -14.32
CA GLU A 219 -7.21 21.48 -14.98
C GLU A 219 -5.87 21.47 -15.73
N TRP A 220 -5.20 20.32 -15.71
CA TRP A 220 -3.94 20.05 -16.40
C TRP A 220 -4.01 18.69 -17.07
N ASP A 221 -3.61 18.59 -18.34
CA ASP A 221 -3.69 17.38 -19.15
C ASP A 221 -2.31 16.75 -19.36
N VAL A 222 -2.28 15.41 -19.45
CA VAL A 222 -1.13 14.67 -19.95
C VAL A 222 -0.96 14.96 -21.45
N PRO A 223 0.20 15.48 -21.91
CA PRO A 223 0.41 15.81 -23.32
C PRO A 223 0.25 14.60 -24.24
N ALA A 224 -0.38 14.80 -25.39
CA ALA A 224 -0.57 13.75 -26.38
C ALA A 224 0.79 13.16 -26.82
N GLY A 225 0.90 11.84 -26.81
CA GLY A 225 2.16 11.14 -27.11
C GLY A 225 3.11 10.94 -25.91
N SER A 226 2.69 11.29 -24.68
CA SER A 226 3.45 10.96 -23.47
C SER A 226 3.63 9.44 -23.31
N LEU A 227 4.86 9.04 -22.99
CA LEU A 227 5.29 7.64 -22.90
C LEU A 227 6.14 7.43 -21.64
N LEU A 228 5.87 6.34 -20.91
CA LEU A 228 6.74 5.75 -19.91
C LEU A 228 7.60 4.66 -20.56
N THR A 229 8.81 4.43 -20.03
CA THR A 229 9.60 3.24 -20.42
C THR A 229 9.04 1.96 -19.77
N THR A 230 9.50 0.79 -20.23
CA THR A 230 9.12 -0.51 -19.63
C THR A 230 9.43 -0.57 -18.13
N GLU A 231 10.55 0.02 -17.72
CA GLU A 231 11.02 0.10 -16.34
C GLU A 231 10.09 0.99 -15.51
N GLN A 232 9.66 2.12 -16.07
CA GLN A 232 8.70 3.04 -15.44
C GLN A 232 7.28 2.47 -15.38
N VAL A 233 6.87 1.62 -16.34
CA VAL A 233 5.64 0.84 -16.25
C VAL A 233 5.72 -0.23 -15.16
N ASN A 234 6.88 -0.87 -14.98
CA ASN A 234 7.08 -1.79 -13.85
C ASN A 234 7.08 -1.02 -12.51
N ALA A 235 7.69 0.16 -12.44
CA ALA A 235 7.63 1.05 -11.27
C ALA A 235 6.19 1.50 -10.96
N LEU A 236 5.37 1.76 -11.99
CA LEU A 236 3.94 2.08 -11.85
C LEU A 236 3.16 0.91 -11.25
N LEU A 237 3.41 -0.31 -11.72
CA LEU A 237 2.79 -1.53 -11.19
C LEU A 237 3.26 -1.87 -9.77
N GLN A 238 4.42 -1.36 -9.35
CA GLN A 238 4.91 -1.36 -7.96
C GLN A 238 4.36 -0.18 -7.13
N GLY A 239 3.52 0.69 -7.70
CA GLY A 239 3.00 1.87 -7.01
C GLY A 239 4.05 2.96 -6.76
N LYS A 240 5.19 2.92 -7.44
CA LYS A 240 6.34 3.83 -7.32
C LYS A 240 6.23 5.08 -8.21
N LEU A 241 5.04 5.48 -8.64
CA LEU A 241 4.81 6.74 -9.36
C LEU A 241 3.88 7.67 -8.56
N TYR A 242 4.07 8.98 -8.67
CA TYR A 242 3.23 9.97 -8.00
C TYR A 242 2.98 11.23 -8.84
N VAL A 243 1.79 11.80 -8.70
CA VAL A 243 1.47 13.13 -9.23
C VAL A 243 1.86 14.19 -8.20
N LYS A 244 2.43 15.31 -8.65
CA LYS A 244 2.79 16.45 -7.81
C LYS A 244 2.41 17.75 -8.50
N ALA A 245 1.85 18.70 -7.74
CA ALA A 245 1.65 20.08 -8.17
C ALA A 245 2.54 21.00 -7.32
N ALA A 246 3.31 21.86 -7.97
CA ALA A 246 4.12 22.91 -7.33
C ALA A 246 3.47 24.29 -7.50
N SER A 247 3.90 25.27 -6.69
CA SER A 247 3.49 26.67 -6.81
C SER A 247 4.70 27.62 -6.72
N ALA A 248 4.46 28.93 -6.76
CA ALA A 248 5.50 29.93 -6.52
C ALA A 248 5.95 29.99 -5.05
N ALA A 249 5.06 29.67 -4.11
CA ALA A 249 5.39 29.58 -2.68
C ALA A 249 6.08 28.26 -2.32
N ASN A 250 5.67 27.18 -2.99
CA ASN A 250 6.13 25.82 -2.74
C ASN A 250 6.70 25.19 -4.04
N PRO A 251 7.89 25.64 -4.51
CA PRO A 251 8.45 25.23 -5.80
C PRO A 251 8.86 23.75 -5.84
N ASN A 252 9.22 23.16 -4.70
CA ASN A 252 9.53 21.74 -4.59
C ASN A 252 8.28 20.84 -4.67
N GLY A 253 7.09 21.42 -4.53
CA GLY A 253 5.80 20.73 -4.44
C GLY A 253 4.93 21.36 -3.36
N GLU A 254 3.66 21.60 -3.65
CA GLU A 254 2.65 22.05 -2.68
C GLU A 254 1.72 20.93 -2.24
N ILE A 255 1.29 20.09 -3.20
CA ILE A 255 0.49 18.88 -2.96
C ILE A 255 0.98 17.70 -3.81
N ARG A 256 0.76 16.49 -3.30
CA ARG A 256 1.19 15.22 -3.91
C ARG A 256 0.13 14.14 -3.74
N GLY A 257 0.08 13.20 -4.68
CA GLY A 257 -0.78 12.01 -4.63
C GLY A 257 -0.07 10.80 -5.22
N GLN A 258 -0.04 9.67 -4.50
CA GLN A 258 0.55 8.42 -5.00
C GLN A 258 -0.35 7.76 -6.07
N ILE A 259 0.24 7.29 -7.17
CA ILE A 259 -0.46 6.47 -8.17
C ILE A 259 -0.37 5.01 -7.72
N ALA A 260 -1.44 4.49 -7.11
CA ALA A 260 -1.51 3.14 -6.55
C ALA A 260 -2.38 2.21 -7.41
N PRO A 261 -1.85 1.07 -7.88
CA PRO A 261 -2.63 -0.07 -8.37
C PRO A 261 -3.53 -0.70 -7.29
N ALA A 262 -4.58 -1.43 -7.70
CA ALA A 262 -5.58 -1.99 -6.77
C ALA A 262 -5.06 -3.08 -5.81
N ASN A 263 -3.91 -3.68 -6.08
CA ASN A 263 -3.20 -4.60 -5.18
C ASN A 263 -2.29 -3.87 -4.16
N ILE A 264 -2.17 -2.54 -4.27
CA ILE A 264 -1.21 -1.74 -3.50
C ILE A 264 -1.93 -0.80 -2.53
N SER A 265 -1.53 -0.89 -1.26
CA SER A 265 -2.05 -0.05 -0.17
C SER A 265 -1.01 0.99 0.20
N VAL A 266 -1.42 2.26 0.31
CA VAL A 266 -0.55 3.38 0.70
C VAL A 266 -1.12 4.00 1.98
N ILE A 267 -0.44 3.78 3.10
CA ILE A 267 -0.85 4.23 4.43
C ILE A 267 0.12 5.31 4.92
N PHE A 268 -0.41 6.39 5.49
CA PHE A 268 0.37 7.40 6.20
C PHE A 268 0.03 7.33 7.69
N ALA A 269 1.06 7.24 8.53
CA ALA A 269 0.94 7.16 9.98
C ALA A 269 1.78 8.25 10.64
N ASP A 270 1.18 9.06 11.53
CA ASP A 270 1.91 10.01 12.36
C ASP A 270 2.68 9.24 13.46
N LEU A 271 3.95 9.59 13.70
CA LEU A 271 4.79 9.02 14.76
C LEU A 271 4.91 10.00 15.93
N SER A 272 4.78 9.49 17.15
CA SER A 272 5.02 10.27 18.37
C SER A 272 5.39 9.36 19.56
N GLY A 273 6.11 9.90 20.53
CA GLY A 273 6.46 9.18 21.75
C GLY A 273 5.23 8.81 22.60
N ALA A 274 4.11 9.53 22.44
CA ALA A 274 2.84 9.24 23.10
C ALA A 274 2.18 7.92 22.63
N GLN A 275 2.61 7.35 21.48
CA GLN A 275 2.17 6.04 20.99
C GLN A 275 3.05 4.89 21.47
N GLU A 276 4.17 5.17 22.15
CA GLU A 276 5.07 4.14 22.64
C GLU A 276 4.47 3.30 23.76
N VAL A 277 5.05 2.12 23.99
CA VAL A 277 4.56 1.15 24.98
C VAL A 277 5.75 0.66 25.84
N PRO A 278 6.04 1.30 26.99
CA PRO A 278 5.34 2.44 27.61
C PRO A 278 5.57 3.78 26.90
N ALA A 279 4.63 4.72 27.07
CA ALA A 279 4.67 6.03 26.41
C ALA A 279 5.90 6.87 26.81
N VAL A 280 6.52 7.52 25.82
CA VAL A 280 7.73 8.34 25.93
C VAL A 280 7.39 9.82 25.79
N GLY A 281 7.84 10.65 26.73
CA GLY A 281 7.68 12.10 26.66
C GLY A 281 8.78 12.76 25.82
N GLY A 282 8.41 13.75 25.00
CA GLY A 282 9.36 14.54 24.20
C GLY A 282 8.70 15.43 23.15
N ALA A 283 9.54 16.10 22.35
CA ALA A 283 9.14 16.83 21.14
C ALA A 283 9.45 16.08 19.84
N ALA A 284 9.84 14.81 19.97
CA ALA A 284 10.07 13.94 18.84
C ALA A 284 8.76 13.61 18.13
N ALA A 285 8.71 13.82 16.82
CA ALA A 285 7.56 13.57 15.97
C ALA A 285 8.00 13.21 14.53
N GLY A 286 7.17 12.47 13.81
CA GLY A 286 7.44 12.13 12.41
C GLY A 286 6.21 11.63 11.66
N VAL A 287 6.41 11.20 10.42
CA VAL A 287 5.39 10.51 9.61
C VAL A 287 6.04 9.34 8.87
N ALA A 288 5.40 8.17 8.89
CA ALA A 288 5.73 7.02 8.06
C ALA A 288 4.77 6.94 6.89
N ALA A 289 5.31 6.81 5.69
CA ALA A 289 4.58 6.50 4.47
C ALA A 289 4.91 5.05 4.07
N THR A 290 3.92 4.16 4.22
CA THR A 290 4.05 2.71 4.03
C THR A 290 3.29 2.29 2.78
N THR A 291 3.99 1.72 1.80
CA THR A 291 3.45 1.15 0.56
C THR A 291 3.55 -0.37 0.61
N VAL A 292 2.43 -1.09 0.57
CA VAL A 292 2.39 -2.57 0.62
C VAL A 292 1.80 -3.12 -0.67
N ASP A 293 2.52 -4.01 -1.35
CA ASP A 293 1.98 -4.81 -2.44
C ASP A 293 1.57 -6.20 -1.93
N ALA A 294 0.26 -6.42 -1.83
CA ALA A 294 -0.33 -7.66 -1.34
C ALA A 294 -0.29 -8.82 -2.36
N GLN A 295 0.14 -8.57 -3.60
CA GLN A 295 0.31 -9.58 -4.64
C GLN A 295 1.79 -9.98 -4.79
N ALA A 296 2.72 -9.02 -4.76
CA ALA A 296 4.15 -9.29 -4.75
C ALA A 296 4.67 -9.77 -3.37
N ASN A 297 3.94 -9.49 -2.29
CA ASN A 297 4.40 -9.62 -0.90
C ASN A 297 5.68 -8.80 -0.66
N THR A 298 5.59 -7.50 -0.93
CA THR A 298 6.66 -6.54 -0.66
C THR A 298 6.15 -5.31 0.09
N VAL A 299 7.04 -4.67 0.84
CA VAL A 299 6.80 -3.38 1.51
C VAL A 299 7.90 -2.38 1.20
N SER A 300 7.51 -1.14 0.91
CA SER A 300 8.39 0.04 0.92
C SER A 300 7.92 0.98 2.03
N VAL A 301 8.83 1.51 2.84
CA VAL A 301 8.53 2.47 3.91
C VAL A 301 9.50 3.63 3.85
N HIS A 302 8.98 4.84 3.99
CA HIS A 302 9.75 6.06 4.16
C HIS A 302 9.26 6.79 5.43
N VAL A 303 10.15 6.99 6.39
CA VAL A 303 9.89 7.75 7.62
C VAL A 303 10.58 9.10 7.51
N HIS A 304 9.85 10.17 7.80
CA HIS A 304 10.39 11.51 7.99
C HIS A 304 10.17 11.94 9.44
N ALA A 305 11.22 11.92 10.23
CA ALA A 305 11.22 12.21 11.66
C ALA A 305 11.98 13.51 12.00
N THR A 306 11.67 14.07 13.15
CA THR A 306 12.22 15.31 13.70
C THR A 306 12.38 15.19 15.22
N GLY A 307 13.40 15.83 15.79
CA GLY A 307 13.69 15.74 17.24
C GLY A 307 14.30 14.39 17.67
N VAL A 308 14.81 13.62 16.71
CA VAL A 308 15.52 12.33 16.89
C VAL A 308 16.78 12.30 16.02
N ASP A 309 17.52 13.41 16.01
CA ASP A 309 18.70 13.60 15.15
C ASP A 309 19.87 12.67 15.55
N ASP A 310 19.78 12.03 16.72
CA ASP A 310 20.68 10.98 17.23
C ASP A 310 20.14 9.55 17.02
N ALA A 311 19.04 9.37 16.27
CA ALA A 311 18.44 8.05 16.01
C ALA A 311 19.46 7.05 15.45
N THR A 312 19.41 5.83 15.99
CA THR A 312 20.31 4.72 15.62
C THR A 312 19.62 3.58 14.89
N ALA A 313 18.29 3.52 14.92
CA ALA A 313 17.51 2.54 14.16
C ALA A 313 16.10 3.08 13.83
N ALA A 314 15.57 2.63 12.71
CA ALA A 314 14.13 2.65 12.43
C ALA A 314 13.71 1.28 11.88
N GLU A 315 12.50 0.84 12.22
CA GLU A 315 11.99 -0.50 11.89
C GLU A 315 10.47 -0.57 11.80
N VAL A 316 9.98 -1.58 11.08
CA VAL A 316 8.58 -2.00 11.09
C VAL A 316 8.47 -3.26 11.95
N ASP A 317 7.50 -3.28 12.85
CA ASP A 317 7.27 -4.36 13.81
C ASP A 317 5.86 -4.96 13.68
N ASN A 318 5.75 -6.27 13.85
CA ASN A 318 4.47 -7.00 13.94
C ASN A 318 3.85 -6.84 15.36
N GLY A 319 3.17 -5.72 15.65
CA GLY A 319 2.34 -5.53 16.84
C GLY A 319 1.11 -4.64 16.62
N ALA A 320 0.02 -4.93 17.34
CA ALA A 320 -1.18 -4.10 17.37
C ALA A 320 -0.99 -2.84 18.25
N ALA A 321 -1.89 -1.86 18.10
CA ALA A 321 -1.89 -0.65 18.94
C ALA A 321 -1.91 -1.02 20.44
N GLY A 322 -1.05 -0.36 21.24
CA GLY A 322 -0.89 -0.66 22.67
C GLY A 322 -0.13 -1.95 23.01
N SER A 323 0.42 -2.67 22.01
CA SER A 323 1.29 -3.84 22.19
C SER A 323 2.62 -3.67 21.45
N THR A 324 3.72 -4.19 21.99
CA THR A 324 5.00 -4.31 21.28
C THR A 324 5.02 -5.57 20.40
N GLY A 325 5.87 -5.57 19.37
CA GLY A 325 5.90 -6.60 18.33
C GLY A 325 7.26 -7.26 18.15
N THR A 326 7.33 -8.20 17.21
CA THR A 326 8.60 -8.71 16.67
C THR A 326 8.97 -7.93 15.41
N LYS A 327 10.25 -7.54 15.29
CA LYS A 327 10.80 -6.91 14.08
C LYS A 327 10.44 -7.66 12.81
N LEU A 328 9.88 -6.94 11.85
CA LEU A 328 9.53 -7.41 10.51
C LEU A 328 10.58 -6.93 9.48
N VAL A 329 10.84 -5.63 9.40
CA VAL A 329 11.81 -5.05 8.43
C VAL A 329 12.62 -3.93 9.09
N ALA A 330 13.92 -3.89 8.80
CA ALA A 330 14.79 -2.74 9.15
C ALA A 330 14.72 -1.65 8.06
N LEU A 331 14.77 -0.38 8.47
CA LEU A 331 14.98 0.74 7.58
C LEU A 331 16.44 1.22 7.65
N THR A 332 16.92 1.80 6.57
CA THR A 332 18.27 2.41 6.44
C THR A 332 18.14 3.93 6.54
N GLN A 333 19.02 4.57 7.32
CA GLN A 333 19.08 6.03 7.41
C GLN A 333 19.57 6.64 6.08
N ASP A 334 18.99 7.77 5.70
CA ASP A 334 19.44 8.56 4.57
C ASP A 334 20.77 9.28 4.88
N ALA A 335 21.75 9.17 3.98
CA ALA A 335 23.09 9.72 4.17
C ALA A 335 23.18 11.26 4.08
N VAL A 336 22.08 11.93 3.70
CA VAL A 336 21.97 13.39 3.57
C VAL A 336 20.93 13.95 4.55
N GLN A 337 19.85 13.22 4.81
CA GLN A 337 18.74 13.63 5.67
C GLN A 337 18.65 12.73 6.92
N ALA A 338 19.29 13.10 8.04
CA ALA A 338 19.35 12.26 9.24
C ALA A 338 17.98 11.81 9.80
N GLY A 339 16.93 12.63 9.62
CA GLY A 339 15.54 12.29 9.97
C GLY A 339 14.79 11.42 8.96
N HIS A 340 15.34 11.21 7.75
CA HIS A 340 14.77 10.31 6.75
C HIS A 340 15.33 8.89 6.91
N TRP A 341 14.44 7.91 7.05
CA TRP A 341 14.78 6.49 7.10
C TRP A 341 13.92 5.76 6.07
N SER A 342 14.49 4.79 5.34
CA SER A 342 13.74 4.11 4.29
C SER A 342 14.13 2.65 4.04
N THR A 343 13.20 1.94 3.41
CA THR A 343 13.38 0.60 2.84
C THR A 343 12.47 0.51 1.61
N GLU A 344 12.95 -0.09 0.52
CA GLU A 344 12.17 -0.23 -0.72
C GLU A 344 12.06 -1.71 -1.11
N LEU A 345 10.85 -2.14 -1.45
CA LEU A 345 10.54 -3.49 -1.97
C LEU A 345 11.07 -4.64 -1.09
N ALA A 346 11.13 -4.43 0.23
CA ALA A 346 11.52 -5.45 1.18
C ALA A 346 10.52 -6.62 1.14
N ALA A 347 11.01 -7.84 0.95
CA ALA A 347 10.18 -9.03 0.87
C ALA A 347 9.58 -9.39 2.23
N ILE A 348 8.28 -9.70 2.24
CA ILE A 348 7.49 -10.11 3.42
C ILE A 348 6.74 -11.41 3.11
N THR A 349 6.13 -12.05 4.10
CA THR A 349 5.29 -13.25 3.86
C THR A 349 3.82 -12.89 3.67
N ALA A 350 3.04 -13.81 3.10
CA ALA A 350 1.58 -13.67 3.05
C ALA A 350 0.96 -13.52 4.47
N THR A 351 1.55 -14.15 5.48
CA THR A 351 1.17 -13.99 6.89
C THR A 351 1.39 -12.57 7.39
N ASP A 352 2.46 -11.90 6.96
CA ASP A 352 2.72 -10.50 7.30
C ASP A 352 1.76 -9.56 6.57
N VAL A 353 1.42 -9.86 5.32
CA VAL A 353 0.36 -9.15 4.56
C VAL A 353 -1.01 -9.30 5.25
N ASP A 354 -1.30 -10.44 5.87
CA ASP A 354 -2.52 -10.63 6.67
C ASP A 354 -2.45 -9.99 8.06
N ASN A 355 -1.25 -9.84 8.66
CA ASN A 355 -1.04 -9.03 9.86
C ASN A 355 -1.22 -7.52 9.58
N PHE A 356 -0.76 -7.03 8.43
CA PHE A 356 -1.01 -5.67 7.93
C PHE A 356 -2.51 -5.38 7.82
N LYS A 357 -3.27 -6.24 7.11
CA LYS A 357 -4.74 -6.14 6.99
C LYS A 357 -5.48 -6.22 8.33
N ALA A 358 -4.85 -6.78 9.36
CA ALA A 358 -5.37 -6.89 10.71
C ALA A 358 -4.86 -5.77 11.66
N ASN A 359 -4.29 -4.69 11.11
CA ASN A 359 -3.76 -3.53 11.82
C ASN A 359 -2.67 -3.88 12.87
N LYS A 360 -1.89 -4.93 12.62
CA LYS A 360 -0.84 -5.40 13.53
C LYS A 360 0.56 -4.93 13.13
N TRP A 361 0.69 -3.81 12.43
CA TRP A 361 1.99 -3.22 12.10
C TRP A 361 2.14 -1.85 12.76
N TYR A 362 3.33 -1.54 13.25
CA TYR A 362 3.73 -0.18 13.57
C TYR A 362 5.13 0.11 13.04
N VAL A 363 5.42 1.40 12.83
CA VAL A 363 6.77 1.88 12.53
C VAL A 363 7.33 2.54 13.79
N ASN A 364 8.61 2.28 14.07
CA ASN A 364 9.33 2.69 15.25
C ASN A 364 10.65 3.38 14.86
N VAL A 365 11.08 4.39 15.63
CA VAL A 365 12.41 5.02 15.51
C VAL A 365 13.03 5.12 16.90
N ALA A 366 14.22 4.54 17.07
CA ALA A 366 14.90 4.41 18.37
C ALA A 366 16.22 5.20 18.41
N THR A 367 16.47 5.86 19.55
CA THR A 367 17.69 6.61 19.87
C THR A 367 18.53 5.85 20.91
N PRO A 368 19.80 6.23 21.14
CA PRO A 368 20.61 5.71 22.25
C PRO A 368 19.99 5.90 23.63
N ALA A 369 19.15 6.92 23.81
CA ALA A 369 18.42 7.18 25.06
C ALA A 369 17.12 6.36 25.18
N GLN A 370 16.48 6.06 24.05
CA GLN A 370 15.17 5.39 23.96
C GLN A 370 15.29 4.15 23.06
N VAL A 371 16.07 3.16 23.52
CA VAL A 371 16.46 1.96 22.75
C VAL A 371 15.33 0.99 22.38
N HIS A 372 14.11 1.23 22.87
CA HIS A 372 12.90 0.48 22.52
C HIS A 372 11.94 1.26 21.61
N GLY A 373 12.25 2.52 21.33
CA GLY A 373 11.41 3.45 20.59
C GLY A 373 11.36 4.82 21.26
N ALA A 374 11.69 5.86 20.50
CA ALA A 374 11.51 7.26 20.86
C ALA A 374 10.19 7.81 20.30
N ILE A 375 9.81 7.35 19.10
CA ILE A 375 8.55 7.65 18.42
C ILE A 375 8.01 6.43 17.67
N ARG A 376 6.71 6.17 17.85
CA ARG A 376 5.97 5.10 17.18
C ARG A 376 4.78 5.66 16.43
N GLY A 377 4.42 5.02 15.31
CA GLY A 377 3.17 5.27 14.56
C GLY A 377 2.53 3.96 14.12
N GLN A 378 1.24 3.74 14.42
CA GLN A 378 0.52 2.54 13.99
C GLN A 378 0.20 2.58 12.49
N VAL A 379 0.50 1.50 11.77
CA VAL A 379 0.15 1.35 10.34
C VAL A 379 -1.23 0.69 10.26
N ASP A 380 -2.27 1.49 10.44
CA ASP A 380 -3.65 1.03 10.35
C ASP A 380 -4.11 0.89 8.89
N PHE A 381 -4.45 -0.34 8.47
CA PHE A 381 -5.16 -0.63 7.23
C PHE A 381 -6.66 -0.29 7.37
N ALA A 382 -6.95 0.97 7.70
CA ALA A 382 -8.32 1.47 7.72
C ALA A 382 -8.86 1.55 6.29
N THR A 383 -9.96 0.84 6.01
CA THR A 383 -10.64 0.86 4.69
C THR A 383 -11.37 2.17 4.39
N THR A 384 -11.33 3.12 5.32
CA THR A 384 -11.66 4.52 5.15
C THR A 384 -10.44 5.33 5.54
N ALA A 385 -10.07 6.34 4.75
CA ALA A 385 -9.06 7.31 5.15
C ALA A 385 -9.43 7.92 6.53
N PRO A 386 -8.45 8.28 7.38
CA PRO A 386 -8.73 9.01 8.61
C PRO A 386 -9.61 10.22 8.31
N PRO A 387 -10.65 10.50 9.14
CA PRO A 387 -11.52 11.65 8.89
C PRO A 387 -10.65 12.91 8.81
N PRO A 388 -10.86 13.77 7.79
CA PRO A 388 -9.97 14.91 7.54
C PRO A 388 -9.84 15.77 8.79
N ALA A 389 -8.60 16.11 9.13
CA ALA A 389 -8.29 16.77 10.39
C ALA A 389 -9.14 18.05 10.57
N PRO A 390 -9.67 18.32 11.78
CA PRO A 390 -10.61 19.41 11.99
C PRO A 390 -10.08 20.74 11.47
N THR A 391 -10.91 21.48 10.73
CA THR A 391 -10.49 22.79 10.22
C THR A 391 -10.46 23.82 11.34
N LEU A 392 -9.67 24.88 11.20
CA LEU A 392 -9.72 25.99 12.15
C LEU A 392 -11.13 26.62 12.16
N THR A 393 -11.85 26.60 11.04
CA THR A 393 -13.24 27.02 10.90
C THR A 393 -14.20 26.18 11.74
N GLN A 394 -13.95 24.88 11.92
CA GLN A 394 -14.67 24.06 12.90
C GLN A 394 -14.23 24.40 14.34
N LEU A 395 -12.93 24.50 14.60
CA LEU A 395 -12.42 24.80 15.96
C LEU A 395 -12.79 26.19 16.48
N LYS A 396 -13.07 27.16 15.60
CA LYS A 396 -13.67 28.47 15.93
C LYS A 396 -15.00 28.32 16.69
N THR A 397 -15.78 27.28 16.39
CA THR A 397 -17.12 27.07 16.98
C THR A 397 -17.10 26.08 18.13
N SER A 398 -16.25 25.03 18.08
CA SER A 398 -16.12 24.05 19.18
C SER A 398 -15.14 24.48 20.28
N ALA A 399 -13.85 24.56 19.97
CA ALA A 399 -12.79 24.68 20.98
C ALA A 399 -12.48 26.13 21.40
N PHE A 400 -12.47 27.08 20.47
CA PHE A 400 -12.04 28.46 20.72
C PHE A 400 -13.18 29.43 21.06
N SER A 401 -14.44 29.05 20.77
CA SER A 401 -15.63 29.86 21.02
C SER A 401 -15.78 30.30 22.48
N VAL A 402 -15.50 29.38 23.43
CA VAL A 402 -15.51 29.64 24.87
C VAL A 402 -14.33 30.49 25.37
N CYS A 403 -13.27 30.64 24.56
CA CYS A 403 -12.06 31.38 24.93
C CYS A 403 -12.07 32.83 24.40
N GLY A 404 -12.68 33.07 23.23
CA GLY A 404 -12.70 34.38 22.57
C GLY A 404 -13.39 35.51 23.36
N GLY A 405 -14.24 35.17 24.35
CA GLY A 405 -14.85 36.17 25.24
C GLY A 405 -13.88 36.83 26.22
N CYS A 406 -12.78 36.15 26.57
CA CYS A 406 -11.75 36.67 27.48
C CYS A 406 -10.45 37.06 26.76
N HIS A 407 -10.16 36.39 25.63
CA HIS A 407 -8.99 36.65 24.79
C HIS A 407 -9.40 37.49 23.57
N THR A 408 -9.38 38.81 23.73
CA THR A 408 -9.95 39.78 22.79
C THR A 408 -8.93 40.69 22.10
N GLY A 409 -7.62 40.40 22.21
CA GLY A 409 -6.54 41.14 21.52
C GLY A 409 -6.26 42.57 22.01
N GLY A 410 -7.16 43.17 22.79
CA GLY A 410 -7.13 44.61 23.14
C GLY A 410 -6.17 45.05 24.25
N GLY A 411 -5.16 44.27 24.64
CA GLY A 411 -4.30 44.61 25.78
C GLY A 411 -2.86 44.08 25.73
N ALA A 412 -1.98 44.68 26.53
CA ALA A 412 -0.54 44.36 26.55
C ALA A 412 -0.17 43.11 27.37
N SER A 413 -1.07 42.61 28.23
CA SER A 413 -0.89 41.44 29.08
C SER A 413 -1.99 40.40 28.86
N LEU A 414 -1.76 39.15 29.26
CA LEU A 414 -2.79 38.11 29.21
C LEU A 414 -3.95 38.45 30.18
N PRO A 415 -5.20 38.03 29.87
CA PRO A 415 -5.61 37.28 28.68
C PRO A 415 -5.62 38.12 27.37
N SER A 416 -5.72 39.44 27.48
CA SER A 416 -5.98 40.37 26.36
C SER A 416 -4.83 40.54 25.35
N SER A 417 -3.60 40.10 25.64
CA SER A 417 -2.48 40.00 24.66
C SER A 417 -2.51 38.72 23.81
N MET A 418 -3.65 38.05 23.82
CA MET A 418 -4.05 37.00 22.88
C MET A 418 -5.44 37.35 22.38
N ASP A 419 -5.62 37.25 21.07
CA ASP A 419 -6.93 37.37 20.41
C ASP A 419 -7.38 35.98 19.96
N LEU A 420 -8.53 35.52 20.44
CA LEU A 420 -9.17 34.28 20.04
C LEU A 420 -10.57 34.54 19.45
N THR A 421 -10.82 35.75 18.96
CA THR A 421 -12.00 36.04 18.15
C THR A 421 -11.87 35.40 16.75
N PRO A 422 -12.99 35.06 16.06
CA PRO A 422 -12.99 34.10 14.94
C PRO A 422 -12.07 34.41 13.74
N ASN A 423 -11.64 35.66 13.56
CA ASN A 423 -10.76 36.07 12.46
C ASN A 423 -9.28 36.16 12.85
N HIS A 424 -8.95 36.08 14.15
CA HIS A 424 -7.61 36.42 14.68
C HIS A 424 -6.88 35.22 15.29
N ILE A 425 -7.59 34.13 15.63
CA ILE A 425 -7.04 32.92 16.30
C ILE A 425 -5.75 32.41 15.62
N PHE A 426 -5.72 32.25 14.29
CA PHE A 426 -4.55 31.72 13.58
C PHE A 426 -3.29 32.56 13.85
N ALA A 427 -3.36 33.86 13.56
CA ALA A 427 -2.25 34.80 13.73
C ALA A 427 -1.87 35.05 15.21
N SER A 428 -2.76 34.69 16.12
CA SER A 428 -2.59 34.80 17.58
C SER A 428 -2.00 33.55 18.22
N LEU A 429 -2.12 32.37 17.58
CA LEU A 429 -1.64 31.09 18.11
C LEU A 429 -0.48 30.49 17.30
N VAL A 430 -0.60 30.39 15.98
CA VAL A 430 0.26 29.51 15.17
C VAL A 430 1.66 30.13 15.01
N ASN A 431 2.68 29.39 15.46
CA ASN A 431 4.09 29.79 15.51
C ASN A 431 4.41 31.04 16.38
N VAL A 432 3.43 31.60 17.08
CA VAL A 432 3.59 32.69 18.06
C VAL A 432 4.18 32.12 19.36
N ALA A 433 5.11 32.82 20.00
CA ALA A 433 5.67 32.40 21.30
C ALA A 433 4.62 32.52 22.43
N SER A 434 4.66 31.61 23.41
CA SER A 434 3.89 31.77 24.63
C SER A 434 4.47 32.89 25.50
N VAL A 435 3.60 33.70 26.10
CA VAL A 435 4.01 34.80 27.00
C VAL A 435 4.38 34.26 28.39
N GLU A 436 3.72 33.18 28.81
CA GLU A 436 3.98 32.51 30.09
C GLU A 436 5.17 31.53 30.02
N GLN A 437 5.41 30.93 28.85
CA GLN A 437 6.48 29.95 28.62
C GLN A 437 7.23 30.26 27.30
N PRO A 438 8.13 31.26 27.27
CA PRO A 438 8.75 31.76 26.03
C PRO A 438 9.55 30.72 25.21
N ALA A 439 9.93 29.60 25.81
CA ALA A 439 10.57 28.48 25.11
C ALA A 439 9.59 27.68 24.22
N LEU A 440 8.28 27.79 24.46
CA LEU A 440 7.23 27.09 23.73
C LEU A 440 6.45 28.02 22.80
N LYS A 441 5.90 27.45 21.73
CA LYS A 441 4.89 28.13 20.90
C LYS A 441 3.50 27.98 21.53
N ARG A 442 2.62 28.95 21.31
CA ARG A 442 1.19 28.84 21.67
C ARG A 442 0.58 27.66 20.90
N VAL A 443 0.80 27.62 19.58
CA VAL A 443 0.70 26.42 18.73
C VAL A 443 2.00 26.24 17.95
N ALA A 444 2.65 25.10 18.10
CA ALA A 444 3.69 24.59 17.21
C ALA A 444 3.03 23.71 16.15
N ALA A 445 3.06 24.13 14.89
CA ALA A 445 2.50 23.33 13.80
C ALA A 445 3.21 21.96 13.72
N ARG A 446 2.44 20.88 13.55
CA ARG A 446 2.87 19.46 13.61
C ARG A 446 3.23 18.91 14.99
N ASP A 447 3.20 19.72 16.04
CA ASP A 447 3.57 19.30 17.40
C ASP A 447 2.51 19.76 18.42
N ALA A 448 1.48 18.93 18.61
CA ALA A 448 0.47 19.17 19.63
C ALA A 448 0.99 18.98 21.08
N ALA A 449 2.09 18.24 21.30
CA ALA A 449 2.62 17.98 22.64
C ALA A 449 3.32 19.21 23.25
N ASN A 450 4.04 19.98 22.42
CA ASN A 450 4.76 21.19 22.83
C ASN A 450 4.04 22.49 22.42
N SER A 451 2.87 22.35 21.79
CA SER A 451 1.89 23.43 21.68
C SER A 451 1.34 23.79 23.07
N TYR A 452 1.76 24.93 23.61
CA TYR A 452 1.40 25.35 24.96
C TYR A 452 -0.12 25.53 25.15
N VAL A 453 -0.90 25.77 24.09
CA VAL A 453 -2.37 25.77 24.16
C VAL A 453 -2.92 24.41 24.57
N VAL A 454 -2.34 23.30 24.10
CA VAL A 454 -2.76 21.93 24.46
C VAL A 454 -2.43 21.68 25.94
N GLN A 455 -1.22 22.03 26.38
CA GLN A 455 -0.82 21.92 27.79
C GLN A 455 -1.78 22.72 28.71
N LYS A 456 -2.20 23.91 28.30
CA LYS A 456 -3.19 24.74 29.02
C LYS A 456 -4.61 24.16 28.98
N LEU A 457 -5.01 23.48 27.91
CA LEU A 457 -6.33 22.83 27.79
C LEU A 457 -6.42 21.49 28.53
N GLU A 458 -5.33 20.70 28.58
CA GLU A 458 -5.25 19.44 29.32
C GLU A 458 -4.98 19.66 30.82
N GLY A 459 -4.27 20.74 31.17
CA GLY A 459 -3.92 21.07 32.55
C GLY A 459 -2.60 20.44 33.01
N ALA A 460 -1.62 20.35 32.11
CA ALA A 460 -0.33 19.72 32.37
C ALA A 460 0.43 20.40 33.53
N ALA A 461 1.20 19.63 34.31
CA ALA A 461 1.96 20.16 35.45
C ALA A 461 3.04 21.20 35.09
N THR A 462 3.35 21.37 33.81
CA THR A 462 4.28 22.36 33.24
C THR A 462 3.67 23.75 33.03
N ILE A 463 2.35 23.91 33.17
CA ILE A 463 1.71 25.21 32.90
C ILE A 463 1.99 26.24 33.98
N THR A 464 2.06 27.50 33.56
CA THR A 464 2.00 28.65 34.48
C THR A 464 0.54 29.06 34.67
N GLY A 465 0.14 29.40 35.90
CA GLY A 465 -1.24 29.73 36.22
C GLY A 465 -2.17 28.53 36.15
N SER A 466 -3.43 28.74 35.75
CA SER A 466 -4.48 27.71 35.74
C SER A 466 -4.70 27.06 34.38
N ARG A 467 -5.30 25.85 34.40
CA ARG A 467 -5.92 25.18 33.25
C ARG A 467 -7.01 26.06 32.63
N MET A 468 -7.18 25.95 31.31
CA MET A 468 -8.15 26.68 30.50
C MET A 468 -9.22 25.73 29.93
N PRO A 469 -10.45 26.21 29.61
CA PRO A 469 -10.98 27.54 29.91
C PRO A 469 -11.11 27.81 31.43
N LEU A 470 -10.80 29.04 31.85
CA LEU A 470 -10.85 29.44 33.25
C LEU A 470 -12.26 29.91 33.64
N GLY A 471 -12.80 29.41 34.75
CA GLY A 471 -14.10 29.84 35.29
C GLY A 471 -15.34 29.21 34.64
N GLY A 472 -15.15 28.32 33.68
CA GLY A 472 -16.20 27.47 33.10
C GLY A 472 -15.89 25.98 33.25
N PRO A 473 -16.70 25.08 32.67
CA PRO A 473 -16.29 23.69 32.48
C PRO A 473 -15.07 23.63 31.56
N PHE A 474 -14.16 22.68 31.82
CA PHE A 474 -13.08 22.38 30.89
C PHE A 474 -13.65 21.75 29.60
N LEU A 475 -12.94 21.91 28.48
CA LEU A 475 -13.26 21.17 27.26
C LEU A 475 -13.19 19.66 27.53
N ASP A 476 -14.08 18.89 26.89
CA ASP A 476 -13.98 17.44 26.90
C ASP A 476 -12.77 16.95 26.09
N GLN A 477 -12.34 15.71 26.36
CA GLN A 477 -11.14 15.17 25.73
C GLN A 477 -11.30 15.05 24.21
N ALA A 478 -12.50 14.77 23.71
CA ALA A 478 -12.76 14.69 22.27
C ALA A 478 -12.56 16.04 21.55
N THR A 479 -12.93 17.16 22.19
CA THR A 479 -12.70 18.51 21.67
C THR A 479 -11.23 18.91 21.77
N ILE A 480 -10.53 18.49 22.84
CA ILE A 480 -9.08 18.68 22.99
C ILE A 480 -8.32 17.87 21.92
N ASP A 481 -8.73 16.63 21.65
CA ASP A 481 -8.14 15.76 20.63
C ASP A 481 -8.43 16.28 19.21
N GLN A 482 -9.56 16.94 18.96
CA GLN A 482 -9.79 17.70 17.72
C GLN A 482 -8.77 18.84 17.53
N VAL A 483 -8.45 19.58 18.59
CA VAL A 483 -7.39 20.62 18.54
C VAL A 483 -6.03 19.98 18.27
N LYS A 484 -5.71 18.86 18.93
CA LYS A 484 -4.44 18.13 18.73
C LYS A 484 -4.32 17.59 17.29
N ALA A 485 -5.41 17.06 16.73
CA ALA A 485 -5.46 16.58 15.34
C ALA A 485 -5.25 17.71 14.32
N TRP A 486 -5.91 18.86 14.51
CA TRP A 486 -5.67 20.07 13.68
C TRP A 486 -4.21 20.52 13.75
N ILE A 487 -3.61 20.54 14.94
CA ILE A 487 -2.21 20.94 15.12
C ILE A 487 -1.26 19.97 14.42
N ASN A 488 -1.42 18.67 14.62
CA ASN A 488 -0.57 17.63 14.01
C ASN A 488 -0.66 17.66 12.47
N ALA A 489 -1.86 17.86 11.91
CA ALA A 489 -2.07 18.07 10.47
C ALA A 489 -1.41 19.35 9.91
N GLY A 490 -0.90 20.23 10.78
CA GLY A 490 -0.13 21.41 10.43
C GLY A 490 -0.66 22.72 11.02
N ALA A 491 -1.75 22.70 11.79
CA ALA A 491 -2.42 23.89 12.33
C ALA A 491 -2.89 24.88 11.23
N GLN A 492 -3.49 24.37 10.15
CA GLN A 492 -3.84 25.16 8.95
C GLN A 492 -4.87 26.29 9.21
N ASN A 493 -4.84 27.34 8.39
CA ASN A 493 -5.84 28.42 8.38
C ASN A 493 -6.97 28.13 7.38
N ASN A 494 -7.80 27.12 7.70
CA ASN A 494 -8.91 26.62 6.87
C ASN A 494 -10.24 26.68 7.65
#